data_AF-A0A0M8YAE3-F1
#
_entry.id   AF-A0A0M8YAE3-F1
#
_cell.length_a   1.000
_cell.length_b   1.000
_cell.length_c   1.000
_cell.angle_alpha   90.00
_cell.angle_beta   90.00
_cell.angle_gamma   90.00
#
_symmetry.space_group_name_H-M   'P 1'
#
loop_
_entity.id
_entity.type
_entity.pdbx_description
1 polymer ?
#
loop_
_entity_poly.entity_id
_entity_poly.type
_entity_poly.pdbx_seq_one_letter_code
_entity_poly.pdbx_strand_id
1 'polypeptide(L)'
;MQTGEAVLAVKLPRSPNGYDRGEVDAFLGRAAAALDGRGRMTSSEVRHTRFTTTSGLRRGYQVRAVDALLDELEQELRFRGR
;
A
#
# COMPACT_ATOMS: atom_id res chain seq x y z
N MET A 1 8.21 -14.75 -4.05
CA MET A 1 8.46 -13.50 -4.79
C MET A 1 7.13 -12.76 -4.83
N GLN A 2 6.94 -11.69 -4.05
CA GLN A 2 5.71 -10.90 -4.18
C GLN A 2 5.78 -10.14 -5.51
N THR A 3 4.88 -10.45 -6.43
CA THR A 3 4.72 -9.74 -7.71
C THR A 3 3.78 -8.55 -7.52
N GLY A 4 3.82 -7.57 -8.43
CA GLY A 4 2.88 -6.44 -8.39
C GLY A 4 1.41 -6.88 -8.36
N GLU A 5 1.08 -8.01 -9.01
CA GLU A 5 -0.24 -8.62 -8.94
C GLU A 5 -0.59 -9.16 -7.56
N ALA A 6 0.37 -9.74 -6.82
CA ALA A 6 0.13 -10.25 -5.48
C ALA A 6 -0.26 -9.11 -4.52
N VAL A 7 0.35 -7.94 -4.68
CA VAL A 7 0.04 -6.73 -3.91
C VAL A 7 -1.37 -6.23 -4.20
N LEU A 8 -1.78 -6.23 -5.48
CA LEU A 8 -3.14 -5.85 -5.88
C LEU A 8 -4.20 -6.89 -5.48
N ALA A 9 -3.81 -8.15 -5.31
CA ALA A 9 -4.69 -9.22 -4.87
C ALA A 9 -4.93 -9.25 -3.35
N VAL A 10 -4.23 -8.43 -2.56
CA VAL A 10 -4.41 -8.37 -1.10
C VAL A 10 -5.82 -7.89 -0.75
N LYS A 11 -6.59 -8.75 -0.09
CA LYS A 11 -7.90 -8.38 0.45
C LYS A 11 -7.72 -7.62 1.77
N LEU A 12 -7.74 -6.29 1.68
CA LEU A 12 -7.72 -5.43 2.85
C LEU A 12 -9.12 -5.37 3.52
N PRO A 13 -9.24 -5.74 4.81
CA PRO A 13 -10.48 -5.58 5.56
C PRO A 13 -10.85 -4.09 5.65
N ARG A 14 -12.15 -3.81 5.74
CA ARG A 14 -12.69 -2.44 5.77
C ARG A 14 -13.10 -2.07 7.19
N SER A 15 -12.74 -0.85 7.60
CA SER A 15 -13.12 -0.29 8.89
C SER A 15 -13.76 1.09 8.73
N PRO A 16 -14.71 1.47 9.60
CA PRO A 16 -15.29 2.81 9.60
C PRO A 16 -14.25 3.90 9.90
N ASN A 17 -13.22 3.59 10.68
CA ASN A 17 -12.07 4.48 10.94
C ASN A 17 -10.83 3.95 10.23
N GLY A 18 -10.88 3.99 8.90
CA GLY A 18 -9.85 3.43 8.02
C GLY A 18 -9.16 4.50 7.18
N TYR A 19 -8.05 4.12 6.53
CA TYR A 19 -7.46 4.95 5.49
C TYR A 19 -8.36 5.03 4.26
N ASP A 20 -8.29 6.16 3.56
CA ASP A 20 -9.04 6.35 2.32
C ASP A 20 -8.66 5.28 1.30
N ARG A 21 -9.67 4.60 0.76
CA ARG A 21 -9.46 3.49 -0.16
C ARG A 21 -8.87 3.95 -1.48
N GLY A 22 -9.22 5.14 -1.95
CA GLY A 22 -8.72 5.69 -3.21
C GLY A 22 -7.24 6.02 -3.12
N GLU A 23 -6.80 6.64 -2.02
CA GLU A 23 -5.37 6.92 -1.81
C GLU A 23 -4.54 5.64 -1.69
N VAL A 24 -5.04 4.65 -0.94
CA VAL A 24 -4.36 3.36 -0.79
C VAL A 24 -4.30 2.62 -2.11
N ASP A 25 -5.41 2.55 -2.88
CA ASP A 25 -5.45 1.84 -4.16
C ASP A 25 -4.51 2.47 -5.20
N ALA A 26 -4.50 3.80 -5.29
CA ALA A 26 -3.56 4.54 -6.15
C ALA A 26 -2.09 4.29 -5.74
N PHE A 27 -1.82 4.20 -4.44
CA PHE A 27 -0.49 3.86 -3.94
C PHE A 27 -0.09 2.42 -4.28
N LEU A 28 -0.98 1.45 -4.06
CA LEU A 28 -0.73 0.05 -4.42
C LEU A 28 -0.52 -0.12 -5.92
N GLY A 29 -1.23 0.63 -6.76
CA GLY A 29 -0.98 0.66 -8.21
C GLY A 29 0.43 1.13 -8.57
N ARG A 30 0.93 2.20 -7.91
CA ARG A 30 2.32 2.66 -8.08
C ARG A 30 3.33 1.64 -7.57
N ALA A 31 3.04 1.01 -6.43
CA ALA A 31 3.87 -0.03 -5.85
C ALA A 31 4.00 -1.24 -6.77
N ALA A 32 2.87 -1.70 -7.31
CA ALA A 32 2.83 -2.80 -8.27
C ALA A 32 3.64 -2.47 -9.54
N ALA A 33 3.49 -1.26 -10.08
CA ALA A 33 4.28 -0.81 -11.23
C ALA A 33 5.78 -0.75 -10.92
N ALA A 34 6.17 -0.32 -9.71
CA ALA A 34 7.56 -0.36 -9.28
C ALA A 34 8.07 -1.80 -9.17
N LEU A 35 7.30 -2.73 -8.60
CA LEU A 35 7.67 -4.14 -8.52
C LEU A 35 7.81 -4.79 -9.91
N ASP A 36 7.01 -4.37 -10.90
CA ASP A 36 7.12 -4.79 -12.31
C ASP A 36 8.29 -4.11 -13.05
N GLY A 37 9.00 -3.18 -12.41
CA GLY A 37 10.10 -2.42 -13.02
C GLY A 37 9.65 -1.28 -13.93
N ARG A 38 8.35 -0.96 -13.96
CA ARG A 38 7.76 0.15 -14.74
C ARG A 38 7.59 1.45 -13.95
N GLY A 39 8.01 1.48 -12.68
CA GLY A 39 7.84 2.62 -11.78
C GLY A 39 9.07 2.87 -10.92
N ARG A 40 9.16 4.10 -10.39
CA ARG A 40 10.24 4.54 -9.51
C ARG A 40 9.70 4.81 -8.11
N MET A 41 9.38 3.74 -7.39
CA MET A 41 9.02 3.78 -5.98
C MET A 41 10.15 3.17 -5.16
N THR A 42 10.51 3.82 -4.06
CA THR A 42 11.59 3.38 -3.15
C THR A 42 11.00 2.93 -1.83
N SER A 43 11.74 2.08 -1.11
CA SER A 43 11.37 1.66 0.26
C SER A 43 11.14 2.86 1.20
N SER A 44 11.94 3.92 1.06
CA SER A 44 11.77 5.15 1.86
C SER A 44 10.48 5.91 1.57
N GLU A 45 10.01 5.91 0.31
CA GLU A 45 8.74 6.54 -0.06
C GLU A 45 7.54 5.81 0.55
N VAL A 46 7.60 4.47 0.63
CA VAL A 46 6.59 3.67 1.34
C VAL A 46 6.52 4.06 2.81
N ARG A 47 7.67 4.11 3.49
CA ARG A 47 7.71 4.41 4.92
C ARG A 47 7.27 5.84 5.27
N HIS A 48 7.53 6.79 4.37
CA HIS A 48 7.10 8.18 4.57
C HIS A 48 5.68 8.48 4.10
N THR A 49 5.05 7.56 3.38
CA THR A 49 3.69 7.73 2.90
C THR A 49 2.72 7.81 4.06
N ARG A 50 1.84 8.81 4.01
CA ARG A 50 0.73 8.98 4.95
C ARG A 50 -0.56 9.05 4.17
N PHE A 51 -1.50 8.21 4.55
CA PHE A 51 -2.85 8.21 3.98
C PHE A 51 -3.78 9.02 4.86
N THR A 52 -4.75 9.68 4.24
CA THR A 52 -5.83 10.36 4.96
C THR A 52 -6.73 9.32 5.60
N THR A 53 -7.08 9.51 6.86
CA THR A 53 -8.11 8.70 7.51
C THR A 53 -9.48 9.22 7.12
N THR A 54 -10.31 8.32 6.59
CA THR A 54 -11.72 8.62 6.39
C THR A 54 -12.39 8.68 7.76
N SER A 55 -12.91 9.85 8.11
CA SER A 55 -13.77 10.06 9.28
C SER A 55 -15.20 10.30 8.80
N GLY A 56 -16.16 9.41 9.15
CA GLY A 56 -17.58 9.59 8.82
C GLY A 56 -18.28 8.32 8.33
N LEU A 57 -19.31 8.47 7.48
CA LEU A 57 -20.14 7.36 6.95
C LEU A 57 -19.41 6.44 5.96
N ARG A 58 -18.24 6.83 5.46
CA ARG A 58 -17.49 6.06 4.46
C ARG A 58 -16.57 5.08 5.16
N ARG A 59 -16.62 3.80 4.76
CA ARG A 59 -15.68 2.78 5.24
C ARG A 59 -14.37 2.86 4.45
N GLY A 60 -13.28 3.12 5.15
CA GLY A 60 -11.91 3.05 4.65
C GLY A 60 -11.32 1.64 4.74
N TYR A 61 -10.09 1.46 4.30
CA TYR A 61 -9.31 0.27 4.62
C TYR A 61 -8.82 0.30 6.06
N GLN A 62 -8.84 -0.85 6.74
CA GLN A 62 -8.38 -0.93 8.12
C GLN A 62 -6.92 -0.52 8.22
N VAL A 63 -6.63 0.46 9.08
CA VAL A 63 -5.28 1.01 9.31
C VAL A 63 -4.25 -0.10 9.51
N ARG A 64 -4.50 -1.04 10.44
CA ARG A 64 -3.56 -2.13 10.73
C ARG A 64 -3.27 -3.04 9.53
N ALA A 65 -4.28 -3.30 8.70
CA ALA A 65 -4.08 -4.15 7.53
C ALA A 65 -3.29 -3.44 6.43
N VAL A 66 -3.51 -2.13 6.26
CA VAL A 66 -2.73 -1.29 5.34
C VAL A 66 -1.29 -1.17 5.84
N ASP A 67 -1.08 -0.89 7.12
CA ASP A 67 0.26 -0.79 7.72
C ASP A 67 1.06 -2.09 7.53
N ALA A 68 0.45 -3.24 7.79
CA ALA A 68 1.10 -4.53 7.56
C ALA A 68 1.48 -4.75 6.09
N LEU A 69 0.63 -4.31 5.16
CA LEU A 69 0.93 -4.39 3.73
C LEU A 69 2.05 -3.43 3.32
N LEU A 70 2.10 -2.23 3.89
CA LEU A 70 3.16 -1.25 3.65
C LEU A 70 4.51 -1.78 4.16
N ASP A 71 4.55 -2.44 5.31
CA ASP A 71 5.77 -3.01 5.87
C ASP A 71 6.34 -4.10 4.94
N GLU A 72 5.49 -5.02 4.47
CA GLU A 72 5.87 -6.04 3.48
C GLU A 72 6.39 -5.42 2.18
N LEU A 73 5.73 -4.39 1.68
CA LEU A 73 6.14 -3.64 0.49
C LEU A 73 7.50 -2.94 0.68
N GLU A 74 7.72 -2.30 1.83
CA GLU A 74 9.00 -1.68 2.18
C GLU A 74 10.12 -2.73 2.13
N GLN A 75 9.91 -3.87 2.79
CA GLN A 75 10.90 -4.94 2.88
C GLN A 75 11.23 -5.52 1.50
N GLU A 76 10.24 -5.77 0.65
CA GLU A 76 10.44 -6.30 -0.71
C GLU A 76 11.18 -5.28 -1.60
N LEU A 77 10.85 -3.99 -1.55
CA LEU A 77 11.57 -2.94 -2.30
C LEU A 77 13.01 -2.80 -1.82
N ARG A 78 13.22 -2.84 -0.50
CA ARG A 78 14.56 -2.78 0.10
C ARG A 78 15.40 -3.98 -0.33
N PHE A 79 14.82 -5.18 -0.34
CA PHE A 79 15.49 -6.40 -0.78
C PHE A 79 15.92 -6.30 -2.25
N ARG A 80 15.11 -5.65 -3.10
CA ARG A 80 15.43 -5.39 -4.52
C ARG A 80 16.42 -4.24 -4.74
N GLY A 81 16.95 -3.63 -3.68
CA GLY A 81 17.90 -2.53 -3.77
C GLY A 81 17.29 -1.21 -4.25
N ARG A 82 16.00 -0.98 -3.97
CA ARG A 82 15.27 0.25 -4.32
C ARG A 82 14.81 1.08 -3.12
#